data_AF-A0A1V2PHU2-F1
#
_entry.id   AF-A0A1V2PHU2-F1
#
_cell.length_a   1.000
_cell.length_b   1.000
_cell.length_c   1.000
_cell.angle_alpha   90.00
_cell.angle_beta   90.00
_cell.angle_gamma   90.00
#
_symmetry.space_group_name_H-M   'P 1'
#
loop_
_entity.id
_entity.type
_entity.pdbx_description
1 polymer ?
#
loop_
_entity_poly.entity_id
_entity_poly.type
_entity_poly.pdbx_seq_one_letter_code
_entity_poly.pdbx_strand_id
1 'polypeptide(L)'
;MKPHLRRAAAGLLAAVLLTAGAATAPASATAPAAAAAPTSGFDNWACKPSAAHPNPLVLLHGLGGNGPGNYSFLGPYLAARGYCAFTLTYGQATPAIPVGGTVSIVRSSAEIEAFVDRVRTATGAAKVDLVGHSEGGFHSLYGPKVRGYAAKVGKVVALAPPTHGTTFAGLVSVGDYLGLRPLVDQVLRDFGCPACDELIVGGAPVAQLTAGPIAQPGVRYTVIASRLDALVTPHETSFVREPGVKNQFVQDVCPLDPVGHVGLAFDPTVAQLVANALDPARARPVLCGFGPPV
;
A
#
# COMPACT_ATOMS: atom_id res chain seq x y z
N MET A 1 66.92 -24.45 -89.82
CA MET A 1 65.89 -24.12 -90.82
C MET A 1 64.51 -24.39 -90.22
N LYS A 2 63.74 -23.32 -89.92
CA LYS A 2 62.28 -23.26 -89.62
C LYS A 2 61.66 -24.27 -88.60
N PRO A 3 60.53 -23.92 -87.97
CA PRO A 3 60.36 -23.07 -86.78
C PRO A 3 59.85 -23.95 -85.60
N HIS A 4 59.68 -23.41 -84.40
CA HIS A 4 58.38 -23.08 -83.78
C HIS A 4 58.65 -23.00 -82.26
N LEU A 5 57.99 -22.22 -81.41
CA LEU A 5 56.55 -22.14 -81.22
C LEU A 5 56.22 -20.96 -80.26
N ARG A 6 55.25 -20.12 -80.68
CA ARG A 6 54.14 -19.49 -79.94
C ARG A 6 54.39 -18.93 -78.53
N ARG A 7 54.39 -17.59 -78.39
CA ARG A 7 53.25 -16.67 -78.14
C ARG A 7 52.76 -16.69 -76.68
N ALA A 8 53.14 -15.63 -75.96
CA ALA A 8 52.65 -15.26 -74.64
C ALA A 8 52.24 -13.78 -74.61
N ALA A 9 51.46 -13.43 -73.58
CA ALA A 9 51.01 -12.11 -73.14
C ALA A 9 49.89 -11.46 -73.98
N ALA A 10 48.65 -11.41 -73.51
CA ALA A 10 48.11 -10.68 -72.34
C ALA A 10 48.17 -9.16 -72.54
N GLY A 11 47.11 -8.62 -73.16
CA GLY A 11 46.86 -7.19 -73.30
C GLY A 11 45.80 -6.72 -72.29
N LEU A 12 46.11 -5.60 -71.62
CA LEU A 12 45.30 -4.91 -70.62
C LEU A 12 43.89 -4.55 -71.12
N LEU A 13 42.88 -4.76 -70.26
CA LEU A 13 41.59 -4.09 -70.33
C LEU A 13 41.31 -3.42 -68.98
N ALA A 14 41.15 -2.10 -69.02
CA ALA A 14 40.85 -1.26 -67.87
C ALA A 14 39.45 -1.57 -67.32
N ALA A 15 39.36 -1.84 -66.01
CA ALA A 15 38.10 -2.10 -65.32
C ALA A 15 37.40 -0.77 -64.97
N VAL A 16 36.22 -0.55 -65.54
CA VAL A 16 35.26 0.46 -65.09
C VAL A 16 34.29 -0.21 -64.12
N LEU A 17 34.42 0.10 -62.83
CA LEU A 17 33.52 -0.36 -61.76
C LEU A 17 32.25 0.50 -61.79
N LEU A 18 31.16 -0.02 -62.36
CA LEU A 18 29.82 0.52 -62.14
C LEU A 18 29.29 -0.01 -60.80
N THR A 19 29.35 0.82 -59.76
CA THR A 19 28.68 0.57 -58.48
C THR A 19 27.19 0.89 -58.64
N ALA A 20 26.36 -0.15 -58.80
CA ALA A 20 24.91 -0.01 -58.68
C ALA A 20 24.57 0.28 -57.21
N GLY A 21 24.31 1.54 -56.89
CA GLY A 21 23.79 1.96 -55.59
C GLY A 21 22.36 1.47 -55.41
N ALA A 22 22.17 0.32 -54.76
CA ALA A 22 20.88 -0.03 -54.20
C ALA A 22 20.63 0.91 -53.02
N ALA A 23 19.76 1.91 -53.22
CA ALA A 23 19.24 2.72 -52.13
C ALA A 23 18.37 1.82 -51.25
N THR A 24 18.96 1.24 -50.21
CA THR A 24 18.22 0.68 -49.10
C THR A 24 17.57 1.84 -48.37
N ALA A 25 16.27 2.04 -48.59
CA ALA A 25 15.49 2.90 -47.71
C ALA A 25 15.72 2.40 -46.28
N PRO A 26 16.06 3.27 -45.31
CA PRO A 26 16.13 2.83 -43.93
C PRO A 26 14.72 2.34 -43.57
N ALA A 27 14.61 1.03 -43.32
CA ALA A 27 13.45 0.49 -42.63
C ALA A 27 13.36 1.29 -41.33
N SER A 28 12.39 2.19 -41.27
CA SER A 28 12.08 2.92 -40.06
C SER A 28 11.57 1.87 -39.10
N ALA A 29 12.47 1.33 -38.27
CA ALA A 29 12.11 0.55 -37.11
C ALA A 29 11.27 1.49 -36.26
N THR A 30 9.95 1.39 -36.42
CA THR A 30 9.01 2.00 -35.51
C THR A 30 9.29 1.30 -34.18
N ALA A 31 10.04 1.97 -33.30
CA ALA A 31 10.18 1.52 -31.93
C ALA A 31 8.76 1.25 -31.43
N PRO A 32 8.49 0.09 -30.78
CA PRO A 32 7.18 -0.15 -30.20
C PRO A 32 6.81 1.07 -29.38
N ALA A 33 5.67 1.70 -29.69
CA ALA A 33 5.18 2.81 -28.89
C ALA A 33 5.20 2.32 -27.43
N ALA A 34 5.99 3.00 -26.59
CA ALA A 34 6.10 2.62 -25.18
C ALA A 34 4.67 2.56 -24.63
N ALA A 35 4.25 1.38 -24.17
CA ALA A 35 2.92 1.19 -23.63
C ALA A 35 2.69 2.25 -22.55
N ALA A 36 1.55 2.94 -22.60
CA ALA A 36 1.21 3.92 -21.60
C ALA A 36 1.27 3.27 -20.21
N ALA A 37 1.85 3.98 -19.24
CA ALA A 37 1.97 3.46 -17.89
C ALA A 37 0.57 3.10 -17.34
N PRO A 38 0.42 1.98 -16.62
CA PRO A 38 -0.86 1.59 -16.06
C PRO A 38 -1.33 2.65 -15.07
N THR A 39 -2.63 2.96 -15.06
CA THR A 39 -3.20 3.98 -14.17
C THR A 39 -3.76 3.43 -12.87
N SER A 40 -3.70 2.11 -12.71
CA SER A 40 -4.14 1.36 -11.54
C SER A 40 -3.34 0.07 -11.40
N GLY A 41 -3.23 -0.45 -10.18
CA GLY A 41 -2.53 -1.68 -9.91
C GLY A 41 -2.25 -1.86 -8.42
N PHE A 42 -1.97 -3.10 -8.03
CA PHE A 42 -1.56 -3.45 -6.67
C PHE A 42 -0.08 -3.85 -6.69
N ASP A 43 0.74 -3.13 -5.92
CA ASP A 43 2.21 -3.24 -5.88
C ASP A 43 2.91 -3.12 -7.25
N ASN A 44 2.27 -2.43 -8.20
CA ASN A 44 2.84 -2.12 -9.50
C ASN A 44 3.58 -0.77 -9.47
N TRP A 45 4.90 -0.80 -9.36
CA TRP A 45 5.76 0.40 -9.31
C TRP A 45 5.83 1.20 -10.61
N ALA A 46 5.35 0.66 -11.73
CA ALA A 46 5.17 1.41 -12.97
C ALA A 46 3.87 2.22 -12.99
N CYS A 47 2.99 2.06 -12.00
CA CYS A 47 1.67 2.69 -11.97
C CYS A 47 1.76 4.22 -11.86
N LYS A 48 0.94 4.92 -12.66
CA LYS A 48 0.82 6.38 -12.68
C LYS A 48 -0.62 6.79 -12.38
N PRO A 49 -0.89 7.41 -11.20
CA PRO A 49 -2.24 7.79 -10.78
C PRO A 49 -2.99 8.58 -11.84
N SER A 50 -4.27 8.23 -12.05
CA SER A 50 -5.14 8.94 -13.01
C SER A 50 -5.63 10.27 -12.46
N ALA A 51 -6.16 11.14 -13.32
CA ALA A 51 -6.85 12.37 -12.87
C ALA A 51 -8.06 12.09 -11.96
N ALA A 52 -8.70 10.93 -12.15
CA ALA A 52 -9.82 10.49 -11.32
C ALA A 52 -9.39 10.05 -9.91
N HIS A 53 -8.17 9.52 -9.77
CA HIS A 53 -7.59 9.07 -8.51
C HIS A 53 -6.12 9.55 -8.42
N PRO A 54 -5.88 10.86 -8.18
CA PRO A 54 -4.56 11.46 -8.34
C PRO A 54 -3.58 11.11 -7.22
N ASN A 55 -4.08 10.64 -6.08
CA ASN A 55 -3.26 10.20 -4.96
C ASN A 55 -3.15 8.67 -4.99
N PRO A 56 -1.95 8.07 -5.09
CA PRO A 56 -1.78 6.65 -4.88
C PRO A 56 -2.05 6.29 -3.42
N LEU A 57 -2.44 5.04 -3.20
CA LEU A 57 -2.73 4.50 -1.88
C LEU A 57 -1.47 3.89 -1.27
N VAL A 58 -1.25 4.18 0.01
CA VAL A 58 -0.30 3.45 0.86
C VAL A 58 -1.10 2.67 1.87
N LEU A 59 -0.95 1.35 1.86
CA LEU A 59 -1.72 0.42 2.68
C LEU A 59 -0.84 -0.13 3.82
N LEU A 60 -1.28 0.07 5.07
CA LEU A 60 -0.49 -0.18 6.28
C LEU A 60 -1.08 -1.35 7.08
N HIS A 61 -0.35 -2.47 7.18
CA HIS A 61 -0.87 -3.71 7.79
C HIS A 61 -1.01 -3.61 9.31
N GLY A 62 -1.68 -4.58 9.94
CA GLY A 62 -1.77 -4.66 11.40
C GLY A 62 -0.56 -5.32 12.06
N LEU A 63 -0.55 -5.28 13.39
CA LEU A 63 0.47 -5.89 14.24
C LEU A 63 0.64 -7.39 13.95
N GLY A 64 1.89 -7.85 13.84
CA GLY A 64 2.22 -9.24 13.52
C GLY A 64 1.85 -9.69 12.10
N GLY A 65 1.42 -8.76 11.25
CA GLY A 65 1.06 -9.02 9.86
C GLY A 65 2.18 -8.70 8.85
N ASN A 66 1.80 -8.61 7.59
CA ASN A 66 2.63 -8.06 6.52
C ASN A 66 1.76 -7.38 5.45
N GLY A 67 2.39 -6.57 4.60
CA GLY A 67 1.69 -5.78 3.58
C GLY A 67 0.85 -6.63 2.62
N PRO A 68 1.47 -7.55 1.85
CA PRO A 68 0.75 -8.36 0.87
C PRO A 68 -0.36 -9.23 1.46
N GLY A 69 -0.14 -9.82 2.64
CA GLY A 69 -1.10 -10.68 3.31
C GLY A 69 -2.32 -9.93 3.83
N ASN A 70 -2.10 -8.84 4.58
CA ASN A 70 -3.20 -8.03 5.16
C ASN A 70 -4.05 -7.36 4.07
N TYR A 71 -3.47 -7.03 2.91
CA TYR A 71 -4.20 -6.36 1.82
C TYR A 71 -4.45 -7.25 0.60
N SER A 72 -4.35 -8.57 0.77
CA SER A 72 -4.58 -9.55 -0.31
C SER A 72 -5.99 -9.46 -0.92
N PHE A 73 -6.98 -9.01 -0.15
CA PHE A 73 -8.33 -8.72 -0.64
C PHE A 73 -8.50 -7.24 -1.02
N LEU A 74 -8.32 -6.33 -0.06
CA LEU A 74 -8.63 -4.91 -0.24
C LEU A 74 -7.73 -4.22 -1.29
N GLY A 75 -6.47 -4.63 -1.41
CA GLY A 75 -5.52 -4.09 -2.38
C GLY A 75 -5.98 -4.31 -3.82
N PRO A 76 -6.15 -5.56 -4.30
CA PRO A 76 -6.71 -5.85 -5.61
C PRO A 76 -8.11 -5.25 -5.83
N TYR A 77 -8.95 -5.23 -4.80
CA TYR A 77 -10.28 -4.63 -4.87
C TYR A 77 -10.24 -3.13 -5.20
N LEU A 78 -9.29 -2.38 -4.61
CA LEU A 78 -9.09 -0.96 -4.87
C LEU A 78 -8.36 -0.74 -6.20
N ALA A 79 -7.40 -1.59 -6.56
CA ALA A 79 -6.75 -1.55 -7.86
C ALA A 79 -7.76 -1.71 -9.01
N ALA A 80 -8.71 -2.65 -8.89
CA ALA A 80 -9.81 -2.82 -9.85
C ALA A 80 -10.74 -1.59 -9.96
N ARG A 81 -10.65 -0.65 -9.02
CA ARG A 81 -11.40 0.62 -9.00
C ARG A 81 -10.57 1.82 -9.45
N GLY A 82 -9.41 1.59 -10.08
CA GLY A 82 -8.64 2.66 -10.70
C GLY A 82 -7.57 3.29 -9.80
N TYR A 83 -7.24 2.66 -8.66
CA TYR A 83 -6.17 3.14 -7.77
C TYR A 83 -4.82 2.47 -8.07
N CYS A 84 -3.74 3.24 -7.98
CA CYS A 84 -2.41 2.69 -7.73
C CYS A 84 -2.25 2.45 -6.23
N ALA A 85 -2.14 1.21 -5.79
CA ALA A 85 -2.06 0.84 -4.38
C ALA A 85 -0.75 0.12 -4.07
N PHE A 86 -0.11 0.50 -2.96
CA PHE A 86 1.21 0.03 -2.57
C PHE A 86 1.23 -0.44 -1.12
N THR A 87 1.91 -1.55 -0.88
CA THR A 87 2.13 -2.14 0.44
C THR A 87 3.61 -2.16 0.78
N LEU A 88 3.88 -2.17 2.08
CA LEU A 88 5.17 -2.48 2.66
C LEU A 88 4.96 -3.44 3.83
N THR A 89 6.00 -4.17 4.20
CA THR A 89 6.05 -4.84 5.50
C THR A 89 6.96 -4.00 6.40
N TYR A 90 6.35 -3.17 7.24
CA TYR A 90 7.10 -2.30 8.15
C TYR A 90 7.25 -2.98 9.52
N GLY A 91 8.18 -2.49 10.32
CA GLY A 91 8.32 -2.89 11.70
C GLY A 91 8.80 -4.33 11.88
N GLN A 92 9.61 -4.81 10.94
CA GLN A 92 10.22 -6.14 11.01
C GLN A 92 11.39 -6.12 11.99
N ALA A 93 11.40 -7.07 12.93
CA ALA A 93 12.55 -7.32 13.80
C ALA A 93 13.77 -7.80 12.99
N THR A 94 13.53 -8.57 11.93
CA THR A 94 14.53 -9.04 10.98
C THR A 94 13.94 -9.13 9.57
N PRO A 95 14.70 -8.78 8.51
CA PRO A 95 14.22 -8.92 7.12
C PRO A 95 13.97 -10.37 6.69
N ALA A 96 14.56 -11.35 7.41
CA ALA A 96 14.42 -12.77 7.07
C ALA A 96 13.05 -13.37 7.40
N ILE A 97 12.29 -12.75 8.30
CA ILE A 97 10.95 -13.20 8.70
C ILE A 97 9.94 -12.17 8.20
N PRO A 98 8.97 -12.55 7.33
CA PRO A 98 8.01 -11.61 6.73
C PRO A 98 6.86 -11.27 7.69
N VAL A 99 7.22 -10.90 8.93
CA VAL A 99 6.32 -10.48 10.01
C VAL A 99 6.78 -9.12 10.48
N GLY A 100 5.90 -8.14 10.34
CA GLY A 100 6.11 -6.75 10.70
C GLY A 100 5.25 -6.29 11.88
N GLY A 101 5.31 -4.99 12.17
CA GLY A 101 4.51 -4.37 13.23
C GLY A 101 4.85 -4.89 14.63
N THR A 102 6.10 -5.31 14.86
CA THR A 102 6.52 -5.82 16.18
C THR A 102 7.52 -4.91 16.87
N VAL A 103 8.34 -4.18 16.11
CA VAL A 103 9.28 -3.18 16.65
C VAL A 103 8.58 -1.88 17.03
N SER A 104 9.26 -0.96 17.71
CA SER A 104 8.64 0.27 18.21
C SER A 104 7.92 1.08 17.13
N ILE A 105 6.80 1.70 17.52
CA ILE A 105 5.97 2.57 16.69
C ILE A 105 6.79 3.71 16.11
N VAL A 106 7.72 4.28 16.88
CA VAL A 106 8.60 5.36 16.38
C VAL A 106 9.45 4.86 15.20
N ARG A 107 10.03 3.66 15.31
CA ARG A 107 10.83 3.06 14.23
C ARG A 107 9.95 2.71 13.03
N SER A 108 8.85 2.00 13.25
CA SER A 108 7.89 1.65 12.20
C SER A 108 7.37 2.89 11.45
N SER A 109 7.09 3.98 12.16
CA SER A 109 6.60 5.22 11.56
C SER A 109 7.64 5.91 10.66
N ALA A 110 8.93 5.82 10.99
CA ALA A 110 10.01 6.31 10.13
C ALA A 110 10.15 5.48 8.84
N GLU A 111 10.01 4.15 8.94
CA GLU A 111 10.00 3.25 7.77
C GLU A 111 8.81 3.58 6.85
N ILE A 112 7.62 3.83 7.42
CA ILE A 112 6.42 4.23 6.69
C ILE A 112 6.59 5.60 6.02
N GLU A 113 7.17 6.59 6.71
CA GLU A 113 7.43 7.91 6.12
C GLU A 113 8.34 7.81 4.89
N ALA A 114 9.42 7.04 4.98
CA ALA A 114 10.31 6.79 3.85
C ALA A 114 9.59 6.11 2.69
N PHE A 115 8.67 5.17 2.99
CA PHE A 115 7.87 4.51 1.97
C PHE A 115 6.86 5.46 1.30
N VAL A 116 6.22 6.35 2.06
CA VAL A 116 5.36 7.41 1.51
C VAL A 116 6.14 8.26 0.51
N ASP A 117 7.35 8.69 0.86
CA ASP A 117 8.21 9.47 -0.04
C ASP A 117 8.64 8.67 -1.28
N ARG A 118 8.94 7.38 -1.12
CA ARG A 118 9.24 6.49 -2.25
C ARG A 118 8.06 6.36 -3.20
N VAL A 119 6.84 6.17 -2.68
CA VAL A 119 5.61 6.06 -3.49
C VAL A 119 5.34 7.36 -4.25
N ARG A 120 5.45 8.52 -3.58
CA ARG A 120 5.29 9.83 -4.22
C ARG A 120 6.30 10.04 -5.35
N THR A 121 7.56 9.69 -5.09
CA THR A 121 8.64 9.80 -6.08
C THR A 121 8.39 8.88 -7.28
N ALA A 122 8.06 7.61 -7.03
CA ALA A 122 7.85 6.63 -8.09
C ALA A 122 6.63 6.95 -8.96
N THR A 123 5.56 7.47 -8.36
CA THR A 123 4.32 7.78 -9.08
C THR A 123 4.31 9.19 -9.68
N GLY A 124 5.08 10.14 -9.12
CA GLY A 124 5.03 11.56 -9.43
C GLY A 124 3.90 12.32 -8.71
N ALA A 125 3.19 11.68 -7.78
CA ALA A 125 2.07 12.28 -7.07
C ALA A 125 2.53 13.24 -5.97
N ALA A 126 1.82 14.37 -5.84
CA ALA A 126 2.10 15.36 -4.80
C ALA A 126 1.73 14.86 -3.39
N LYS A 127 0.72 13.98 -3.26
CA LYS A 127 0.23 13.42 -2.00
C LYS A 127 -0.07 11.93 -2.15
N VAL A 128 -0.17 11.22 -1.04
CA VAL A 128 -0.75 9.87 -0.94
C VAL A 128 -2.07 9.91 -0.17
N ASP A 129 -2.91 8.90 -0.35
CA ASP A 129 -3.98 8.58 0.59
C ASP A 129 -3.57 7.34 1.40
N LEU A 130 -3.77 7.36 2.72
CA LEU A 130 -3.39 6.26 3.61
C LEU A 130 -4.62 5.40 3.93
N VAL A 131 -4.47 4.08 3.85
CA VAL A 131 -5.42 3.13 4.42
C VAL A 131 -4.65 2.27 5.41
N GLY A 132 -5.09 2.24 6.66
CA GLY A 132 -4.41 1.51 7.71
C GLY A 132 -5.35 0.58 8.45
N HIS A 133 -4.87 -0.60 8.80
CA HIS A 133 -5.61 -1.59 9.59
C HIS A 133 -4.93 -1.81 10.94
N SER A 134 -5.69 -1.77 12.04
CA SER A 134 -5.16 -2.02 13.38
C SER A 134 -4.00 -1.06 13.71
N GLU A 135 -2.83 -1.57 14.10
CA GLU A 135 -1.59 -0.78 14.21
C GLU A 135 -1.32 0.10 12.97
N GLY A 136 -1.53 -0.40 11.75
CA GLY A 136 -1.38 0.41 10.54
C GLY A 136 -2.38 1.57 10.48
N GLY A 137 -3.58 1.38 11.05
CA GLY A 137 -4.54 2.44 11.29
C GLY A 137 -3.99 3.48 12.27
N PHE A 138 -3.36 3.04 13.36
CA PHE A 138 -2.67 3.94 14.30
C PHE A 138 -1.56 4.73 13.59
N HIS A 139 -0.68 4.08 12.82
CA HIS A 139 0.36 4.77 12.05
C HIS A 139 -0.19 5.78 11.05
N SER A 140 -1.34 5.49 10.43
CA SER A 140 -1.99 6.41 9.49
C SER A 140 -2.45 7.74 10.14
N LEU A 141 -2.69 7.73 11.45
CA LEU A 141 -2.99 8.91 12.26
C LEU A 141 -1.72 9.52 12.86
N TYR A 142 -0.86 8.68 13.43
CA TYR A 142 0.39 9.05 14.11
C TYR A 142 1.38 9.73 13.18
N GLY A 143 1.57 9.21 11.97
CA GLY A 143 2.54 9.75 11.02
C GLY A 143 2.27 11.20 10.62
N PRO A 144 1.11 11.53 10.02
CA PRO A 144 0.79 12.90 9.65
C PRO A 144 0.96 13.90 10.80
N LYS A 145 0.55 13.53 12.01
CA LYS A 145 0.62 14.38 13.21
C LYS A 145 2.02 14.44 13.83
N VAL A 146 2.53 13.31 14.28
CA VAL A 146 3.70 13.23 15.16
C VAL A 146 5.01 13.24 14.37
N ARG A 147 5.03 12.60 13.19
CA ARG A 147 6.17 12.70 12.26
C ARG A 147 6.12 13.98 11.41
N GLY A 148 4.97 14.65 11.35
CA GLY A 148 4.84 15.98 10.73
C GLY A 148 4.73 15.98 9.21
N TYR A 149 4.33 14.86 8.59
CA TYR A 149 4.21 14.77 7.13
C TYR A 149 2.78 14.95 6.59
N ALA A 150 1.87 15.57 7.35
CA ALA A 150 0.48 15.82 6.93
C ALA A 150 0.34 16.49 5.55
N ALA A 151 1.27 17.38 5.18
CA ALA A 151 1.28 18.02 3.86
C ALA A 151 1.41 17.03 2.68
N LYS A 152 1.96 15.83 2.93
CA LYS A 152 2.11 14.74 1.95
C LYS A 152 0.88 13.82 1.88
N VAL A 153 -0.15 14.06 2.69
CA VAL A 153 -1.33 13.20 2.79
C VAL A 153 -2.59 13.94 2.35
N GLY A 154 -3.45 13.26 1.59
CA GLY A 154 -4.76 13.77 1.17
C GLY A 154 -5.89 13.26 2.06
N LYS A 155 -5.96 11.94 2.21
CA LYS A 155 -6.98 11.25 3.01
C LYS A 155 -6.36 10.16 3.88
N VAL A 156 -7.04 9.87 4.98
CA VAL A 156 -6.77 8.75 5.87
C VAL A 156 -8.05 7.95 6.06
N VAL A 157 -7.98 6.65 5.80
CA VAL A 157 -9.02 5.69 6.17
C VAL A 157 -8.42 4.69 7.15
N ALA A 158 -8.78 4.79 8.43
CA ALA A 158 -8.26 3.93 9.48
C ALA A 158 -9.31 2.88 9.88
N LEU A 159 -8.94 1.61 9.77
CA LEU A 159 -9.75 0.46 10.15
C LEU A 159 -9.33 0.00 11.54
N ALA A 160 -10.23 0.11 12.52
CA ALA A 160 -10.02 -0.20 13.93
C ALA A 160 -8.64 0.20 14.49
N PRO A 161 -8.21 1.48 14.32
CA PRO A 161 -6.95 1.92 14.92
C PRO A 161 -7.05 1.85 16.46
N PRO A 162 -6.02 1.41 17.21
CA PRO A 162 -5.94 1.60 18.66
C PRO A 162 -5.59 3.07 19.01
N THR A 163 -6.36 4.04 18.49
CA THR A 163 -6.05 5.49 18.56
C THR A 163 -5.80 5.98 19.97
N HIS A 164 -6.67 5.58 20.92
CA HIS A 164 -6.54 5.92 22.35
C HIS A 164 -6.00 4.74 23.17
N GLY A 165 -5.30 3.83 22.50
CA GLY A 165 -4.80 2.59 23.05
C GLY A 165 -5.85 1.48 23.12
N THR A 166 -5.38 0.30 23.46
CA THR A 166 -6.19 -0.88 23.76
C THR A 166 -5.68 -1.60 25.01
N THR A 167 -6.36 -2.64 25.47
CA THR A 167 -5.87 -3.55 26.51
C THR A 167 -5.38 -4.90 25.96
N PHE A 168 -5.54 -5.14 24.65
CA PHE A 168 -5.27 -6.41 23.98
C PHE A 168 -5.76 -7.64 24.76
N ALA A 169 -7.08 -7.82 24.86
CA ALA A 169 -7.63 -9.03 25.46
C ALA A 169 -7.36 -10.25 24.53
N GLY A 170 -6.44 -11.13 24.91
CA GLY A 170 -6.17 -12.39 24.20
C GLY A 170 -5.66 -12.20 22.77
N LEU A 171 -4.43 -11.70 22.61
CA LEU A 171 -3.76 -11.39 21.33
C LEU A 171 -3.96 -12.51 20.27
N VAL A 172 -4.96 -12.32 19.40
CA VAL A 172 -5.05 -12.95 18.09
C VAL A 172 -4.48 -11.94 17.10
N SER A 173 -3.42 -12.29 16.37
CA SER A 173 -2.79 -11.36 15.42
C SER A 173 -3.36 -11.52 14.00
N VAL A 174 -3.13 -10.54 13.11
CA VAL A 174 -3.39 -10.74 11.67
C VAL A 174 -2.62 -11.93 11.12
N GLY A 175 -1.40 -12.15 11.62
CA GLY A 175 -0.58 -13.31 11.27
C GLY A 175 -1.26 -14.63 11.62
N ASP A 176 -2.07 -14.70 12.68
CA ASP A 176 -2.76 -15.93 13.08
C ASP A 176 -3.80 -16.35 12.04
N TYR A 177 -4.59 -15.39 11.54
CA TYR A 177 -5.57 -15.62 10.47
C TYR A 177 -4.90 -15.98 9.14
N LEU A 178 -3.74 -15.40 8.86
CA LEU A 178 -2.95 -15.70 7.65
C LEU A 178 -2.14 -17.00 7.76
N GLY A 179 -2.24 -17.76 8.85
CA GLY A 179 -1.46 -18.99 9.06
C GLY A 179 0.03 -18.74 9.36
N LEU A 180 0.42 -17.51 9.66
CA LEU A 180 1.79 -17.09 10.04
C LEU A 180 2.05 -17.26 11.54
N ARG A 181 1.13 -17.84 12.31
CA ARG A 181 1.24 -18.00 13.77
C ARG A 181 2.61 -18.52 14.23
N PRO A 182 3.21 -19.58 13.65
CA PRO A 182 4.52 -20.06 14.09
C PRO A 182 5.63 -19.02 13.92
N LEU A 183 5.55 -18.20 12.86
CA LEU A 183 6.50 -17.12 12.59
C LEU A 183 6.28 -15.94 13.54
N VAL A 184 5.02 -15.57 13.81
CA VAL A 184 4.69 -14.56 14.81
C VAL A 184 5.22 -15.00 16.18
N ASP A 185 4.91 -16.23 16.61
CA ASP A 185 5.40 -16.75 17.89
C ASP A 185 6.93 -16.80 17.94
N GLN A 186 7.60 -17.11 16.82
CA GLN A 186 9.06 -17.04 16.73
C GLN A 186 9.57 -15.62 16.93
N VAL A 187 9.02 -14.63 16.22
CA VAL A 187 9.44 -13.23 16.39
C VAL A 187 9.24 -12.76 17.82
N LEU A 188 8.09 -13.07 18.41
CA LEU A 188 7.77 -12.69 19.78
C LEU A 188 8.75 -13.32 20.80
N ARG A 189 9.11 -14.60 20.62
CA ARG A 189 10.08 -15.27 21.49
C ARG A 189 11.50 -14.72 21.34
N ASP A 190 11.93 -14.49 20.11
CA ASP A 190 13.33 -14.15 19.81
C ASP A 190 13.63 -12.66 19.96
N PHE A 191 12.64 -11.78 19.73
CA PHE A 191 12.81 -10.33 19.63
C PHE A 191 11.82 -9.50 20.46
N GLY A 192 10.79 -10.12 21.03
CA GLY A 192 9.73 -9.42 21.76
C GLY A 192 8.78 -8.62 20.85
N CYS A 193 7.98 -7.74 21.46
CA CYS A 193 7.05 -6.86 20.75
C CYS A 193 6.95 -5.47 21.41
N PRO A 194 7.93 -4.58 21.23
CA PRO A 194 7.82 -3.20 21.71
C PRO A 194 6.53 -2.48 21.26
N ALA A 195 6.03 -2.73 20.04
CA ALA A 195 4.76 -2.16 19.59
C ALA A 195 3.57 -2.57 20.48
N CYS A 196 3.59 -3.80 21.01
CA CYS A 196 2.52 -4.31 21.86
C CYS A 196 2.42 -3.48 23.15
N ASP A 197 3.54 -3.11 23.76
CA ASP A 197 3.56 -2.27 24.98
C ASP A 197 3.31 -0.78 24.67
N GLU A 198 3.53 -0.34 23.44
CA GLU A 198 3.38 1.05 23.04
C GLU A 198 1.96 1.41 22.59
N LEU A 199 1.17 0.42 22.14
CA LEU A 199 -0.20 0.58 21.67
C LEU A 199 -1.26 0.36 22.75
N ILE A 200 -0.86 0.02 23.98
CA ILE A 200 -1.82 -0.06 25.09
C ILE A 200 -2.23 1.32 25.58
N VAL A 201 -3.31 1.36 26.36
CA VAL A 201 -3.72 2.56 27.11
C VAL A 201 -2.55 3.06 27.97
N GLY A 202 -2.18 4.34 27.78
CA GLY A 202 -1.06 4.97 28.48
C GLY A 202 0.32 4.75 27.82
N GLY A 203 0.40 3.99 26.72
CA GLY A 203 1.61 3.86 25.93
C GLY A 203 2.12 5.21 25.42
N ALA A 204 3.45 5.40 25.37
CA ALA A 204 4.03 6.70 25.03
C ALA A 204 3.63 7.20 23.62
N PRO A 205 3.60 6.36 22.56
CA PRO A 205 3.12 6.80 21.25
C PRO A 205 1.63 7.14 21.23
N VAL A 206 0.80 6.41 21.99
CA VAL A 206 -0.62 6.75 22.18
C VAL A 206 -0.74 8.14 22.80
N ALA A 207 -0.02 8.41 23.88
CA ALA A 207 -0.02 9.72 24.54
C ALA A 207 0.43 10.85 23.60
N GLN A 208 1.45 10.61 22.76
CA GLN A 208 1.89 11.56 21.74
C GLN A 208 0.81 11.81 20.67
N LEU A 209 0.15 10.75 20.20
CA LEU A 209 -0.95 10.87 19.24
C LEU A 209 -2.12 11.62 19.82
N THR A 210 -2.48 11.39 21.08
CA THR A 210 -3.66 12.02 21.71
C THR A 210 -3.36 13.37 22.35
N ALA A 211 -2.11 13.83 22.35
CA ALA A 211 -1.74 15.16 22.82
C ALA A 211 -2.21 16.23 21.82
N GLY A 212 -3.34 16.90 22.12
CA GLY A 212 -3.95 17.89 21.22
C GLY A 212 -4.63 17.27 19.99
N PRO A 213 -5.00 18.09 18.98
CA PRO A 213 -5.75 17.61 17.81
C PRO A 213 -5.03 16.51 17.04
N ILE A 214 -5.71 15.39 16.80
CA ILE A 214 -5.27 14.24 16.01
C ILE A 214 -5.36 14.57 14.52
N ALA A 215 -6.52 15.08 14.08
CA ALA A 215 -6.78 15.44 12.70
C ALA A 215 -5.96 16.68 12.31
N GLN A 216 -5.13 16.52 11.28
CA GLN A 216 -4.26 17.59 10.80
C GLN A 216 -4.94 18.39 9.68
N PRO A 217 -4.72 19.72 9.62
CA PRO A 217 -5.28 20.56 8.56
C PRO A 217 -4.95 20.05 7.15
N GLY A 218 -5.94 20.09 6.26
CA GLY A 218 -5.77 19.67 4.86
C GLY A 218 -5.79 18.16 4.61
N VAL A 219 -6.05 17.35 5.64
CA VAL A 219 -6.25 15.90 5.55
C VAL A 219 -7.70 15.56 5.90
N ARG A 220 -8.34 14.69 5.11
CA ARG A 220 -9.69 14.15 5.42
C ARG A 220 -9.57 12.80 6.11
N TYR A 221 -10.31 12.60 7.20
CA TYR A 221 -10.23 11.40 8.03
C TYR A 221 -11.54 10.64 8.04
N THR A 222 -11.46 9.32 7.88
CA THR A 222 -12.55 8.38 8.14
C THR A 222 -12.02 7.24 9.00
N VAL A 223 -12.68 6.98 10.11
CA VAL A 223 -12.41 5.84 10.99
C VAL A 223 -13.58 4.87 10.90
N ILE A 224 -13.27 3.60 10.65
CA ILE A 224 -14.23 2.51 10.54
C ILE A 224 -13.84 1.47 11.58
N ALA A 225 -14.74 1.17 12.52
CA ALA A 225 -14.51 0.15 13.56
C ALA A 225 -15.59 -0.94 13.48
N SER A 226 -15.38 -2.05 14.17
CA SER A 226 -16.43 -3.07 14.38
C SER A 226 -16.93 -3.04 15.82
N ARG A 227 -18.23 -3.26 16.02
CA ARG A 227 -18.83 -3.51 17.35
C ARG A 227 -18.52 -4.90 17.90
N LEU A 228 -17.87 -5.73 17.09
CA LEU A 228 -17.49 -7.11 17.42
C LEU A 228 -15.97 -7.27 17.49
N ASP A 229 -15.24 -6.15 17.53
CA ASP A 229 -13.78 -6.12 17.58
C ASP A 229 -13.27 -6.59 18.96
N ALA A 230 -12.71 -7.80 19.04
CA ALA A 230 -12.22 -8.34 20.29
C ALA A 230 -10.85 -7.80 20.73
N LEU A 231 -10.12 -7.08 19.86
CA LEU A 231 -8.73 -6.70 20.10
C LEU A 231 -8.57 -5.24 20.47
N VAL A 232 -9.34 -4.34 19.87
CA VAL A 232 -9.43 -2.93 20.24
C VAL A 232 -10.72 -2.73 21.03
N THR A 233 -10.58 -2.83 22.35
CA THR A 233 -11.69 -2.74 23.29
C THR A 233 -11.40 -1.69 24.38
N PRO A 234 -12.38 -0.85 24.75
CA PRO A 234 -13.68 -0.62 24.08
C PRO A 234 -13.51 -0.12 22.64
N HIS A 235 -14.37 -0.53 21.71
CA HIS A 235 -14.20 -0.23 20.27
C HIS A 235 -14.17 1.28 19.96
N GLU A 236 -14.82 2.09 20.81
CA GLU A 236 -14.84 3.54 20.71
C GLU A 236 -13.46 4.18 20.89
N THR A 237 -12.48 3.47 21.46
CA THR A 237 -11.10 3.99 21.56
C THR A 237 -10.46 4.18 20.19
N SER A 238 -11.02 3.56 19.13
CA SER A 238 -10.61 3.83 17.76
C SER A 238 -11.00 5.21 17.25
N PHE A 239 -12.14 5.74 17.69
CA PHE A 239 -12.72 6.93 17.08
C PHE A 239 -11.97 8.21 17.44
N VAL A 240 -11.76 9.06 16.44
CA VAL A 240 -11.22 10.42 16.62
C VAL A 240 -12.39 11.39 16.63
N ARG A 241 -12.75 11.91 17.81
CA ARG A 241 -13.91 12.79 18.01
C ARG A 241 -13.55 14.26 17.83
N GLU A 242 -13.15 14.60 16.61
CA GLU A 242 -12.75 15.96 16.23
C GLU A 242 -13.57 16.48 15.03
N PRO A 243 -13.72 17.81 14.87
CA PRO A 243 -14.47 18.38 13.76
C PRO A 243 -13.99 17.88 12.39
N GLY A 244 -14.93 17.46 11.55
CA GLY A 244 -14.64 17.00 10.19
C GLY A 244 -14.14 15.56 10.08
N VAL A 245 -13.95 14.84 11.19
CA VAL A 245 -13.65 13.40 11.17
C VAL A 245 -14.94 12.59 11.07
N LYS A 246 -15.00 11.67 10.11
CA LYS A 246 -16.09 10.69 10.02
C LYS A 246 -15.73 9.45 10.83
N ASN A 247 -16.57 9.10 11.81
CA ASN A 247 -16.47 7.83 12.54
C ASN A 247 -17.72 7.01 12.26
N GLN A 248 -17.58 5.71 12.06
CA GLN A 248 -18.71 4.80 11.87
C GLN A 248 -18.35 3.38 12.30
N PHE A 249 -19.32 2.64 12.80
CA PHE A 249 -19.21 1.19 12.87
C PHE A 249 -19.64 0.55 11.55
N VAL A 250 -19.10 -0.63 11.23
CA VAL A 250 -19.60 -1.43 10.10
C VAL A 250 -21.09 -1.75 10.28
N GLN A 251 -21.47 -2.10 11.51
CA GLN A 251 -22.84 -2.47 11.86
C GLN A 251 -23.83 -1.29 11.82
N ASP A 252 -23.37 -0.04 11.74
CA ASP A 252 -24.28 1.11 11.51
C ASP A 252 -24.84 1.11 10.08
N VAL A 253 -24.15 0.45 9.15
CA VAL A 253 -24.57 0.31 7.74
C VAL A 253 -25.11 -1.09 7.46
N CYS A 254 -24.46 -2.11 8.03
CA CYS A 254 -24.82 -3.52 7.84
C CYS A 254 -24.97 -4.22 9.20
N PRO A 255 -26.15 -4.14 9.84
CA PRO A 255 -26.34 -4.57 11.23
C PRO A 255 -26.08 -6.06 11.51
N LEU A 256 -26.15 -6.90 10.48
CA LEU A 256 -25.95 -8.35 10.58
C LEU A 256 -24.54 -8.81 10.21
N ASP A 257 -23.65 -7.90 9.84
CA ASP A 257 -22.28 -8.23 9.47
C ASP A 257 -21.47 -8.59 10.73
N PRO A 258 -21.02 -9.85 10.89
CA PRO A 258 -20.38 -10.33 12.10
C PRO A 258 -18.89 -9.96 12.14
N VAL A 259 -18.38 -9.17 11.18
CA VAL A 259 -16.96 -8.87 11.02
C VAL A 259 -16.28 -8.49 12.33
N GLY A 260 -15.18 -9.18 12.67
CA GLY A 260 -14.36 -8.92 13.86
C GLY A 260 -13.24 -7.91 13.58
N HIS A 261 -12.15 -7.95 14.36
CA HIS A 261 -11.02 -7.04 14.18
C HIS A 261 -10.25 -7.35 12.89
N VAL A 262 -9.72 -8.56 12.79
CA VAL A 262 -8.90 -9.01 11.65
C VAL A 262 -9.74 -9.06 10.37
N GLY A 263 -11.01 -9.41 10.49
CA GLY A 263 -11.98 -9.49 9.40
C GLY A 263 -12.15 -8.17 8.66
N LEU A 264 -11.94 -7.01 9.30
CA LEU A 264 -12.03 -5.69 8.65
C LEU A 264 -11.14 -5.57 7.40
N ALA A 265 -10.01 -6.26 7.37
CA ALA A 265 -9.09 -6.27 6.24
C ALA A 265 -9.59 -7.10 5.03
N PHE A 266 -10.52 -8.02 5.25
CA PHE A 266 -10.98 -9.02 4.28
C PHE A 266 -12.47 -8.91 3.96
N ASP A 267 -13.16 -7.98 4.61
CA ASP A 267 -14.61 -7.85 4.53
C ASP A 267 -15.06 -7.03 3.29
N PRO A 268 -16.01 -7.53 2.48
CA PRO A 268 -16.51 -6.83 1.30
C PRO A 268 -17.37 -5.58 1.61
N THR A 269 -18.04 -5.53 2.76
CA THR A 269 -18.76 -4.34 3.24
C THR A 269 -17.75 -3.23 3.53
N VAL A 270 -16.71 -3.53 4.31
CA VAL A 270 -15.61 -2.64 4.67
C VAL A 270 -14.88 -2.17 3.43
N ALA A 271 -14.60 -3.05 2.46
CA ALA A 271 -13.98 -2.65 1.20
C ALA A 271 -14.81 -1.59 0.43
N GLN A 272 -16.14 -1.69 0.43
CA GLN A 272 -17.02 -0.66 -0.12
C GLN A 272 -16.99 0.63 0.71
N LEU A 273 -17.01 0.53 2.04
CA LEU A 273 -16.92 1.70 2.92
C LEU A 273 -15.59 2.46 2.71
N VAL A 274 -14.47 1.74 2.57
CA VAL A 274 -13.15 2.30 2.25
C VAL A 274 -13.18 3.00 0.89
N ALA A 275 -13.70 2.36 -0.15
CA ALA A 275 -13.81 2.98 -1.47
C ALA A 275 -14.65 4.26 -1.45
N ASN A 276 -15.79 4.26 -0.74
CA ASN A 276 -16.63 5.43 -0.56
C ASN A 276 -15.93 6.56 0.20
N ALA A 277 -15.12 6.23 1.21
CA ALA A 277 -14.32 7.21 1.95
C ALA A 277 -13.20 7.81 1.09
N LEU A 278 -12.58 6.99 0.23
CA LEU A 278 -11.54 7.41 -0.71
C LEU A 278 -12.09 8.23 -1.88
N ASP A 279 -13.36 8.10 -2.24
CA ASP A 279 -13.99 8.85 -3.35
C ASP A 279 -15.44 9.27 -3.05
N PRO A 280 -15.65 10.22 -2.12
CA PRO A 280 -17.00 10.57 -1.68
C PRO A 280 -17.90 11.11 -2.80
N ALA A 281 -17.32 11.71 -3.84
CA ALA A 281 -18.06 12.26 -4.97
C ALA A 281 -18.72 11.18 -5.86
N ARG A 282 -18.22 9.94 -5.80
CA ARG A 282 -18.74 8.78 -6.55
C ARG A 282 -19.12 7.63 -5.62
N ALA A 283 -19.38 7.93 -4.35
CA ALA A 283 -19.79 6.94 -3.36
C ALA A 283 -21.08 6.23 -3.80
N ARG A 284 -21.13 4.92 -3.57
CA ARG A 284 -22.28 4.07 -3.92
C ARG A 284 -22.97 3.54 -2.67
N PRO A 285 -24.27 3.18 -2.74
CA PRO A 285 -24.94 2.42 -1.67
C PRO A 285 -24.14 1.15 -1.34
N VAL A 286 -24.00 0.88 -0.04
CA VAL A 286 -23.23 -0.27 0.44
C VAL A 286 -24.09 -1.52 0.34
N LEU A 287 -23.56 -2.55 -0.33
CA LEU A 287 -24.16 -3.89 -0.34
C LEU A 287 -23.58 -4.69 0.83
N CYS A 288 -24.43 -5.09 1.77
CA CYS A 288 -24.02 -5.84 2.95
C CYS A 288 -23.56 -7.25 2.57
N GLY A 289 -22.33 -7.57 2.99
CA GLY A 289 -21.78 -8.92 2.99
C GLY A 289 -21.62 -9.46 4.41
N PHE A 290 -20.79 -10.48 4.53
CA PHE A 290 -20.42 -11.08 5.81
C PHE A 290 -18.90 -11.21 5.86
N GLY A 291 -18.29 -10.57 6.86
CA GLY A 291 -16.86 -10.67 7.11
C GLY A 291 -16.51 -11.77 8.09
N PRO A 292 -15.23 -12.20 8.13
CA PRO A 292 -14.76 -13.09 9.17
C PRO A 292 -14.99 -12.47 10.57
N PRO A 293 -15.52 -13.21 11.56
CA PRO A 293 -15.85 -12.68 12.89
C PRO A 293 -14.64 -12.50 13.82
N VAL A 294 -13.42 -12.61 13.27
CA VAL A 294 -12.14 -12.56 13.98
C VAL A 294 -11.53 -11.17 13.89
#